data_AF-A0A8T7CLN5-F1
#
_entry.id   AF-A0A8T7CLN5-F1
#
_cell.length_a   1.000
_cell.length_b   1.000
_cell.length_c   1.000
_cell.angle_alpha   90.00
_cell.angle_beta   90.00
_cell.angle_gamma   90.00
#
_symmetry.space_group_name_H-M   'P 1'
#
loop_
_entity.id
_entity.type
_entity.pdbx_description
1 polymer ?
#
loop_
_entity_poly.entity_id
_entity_poly.type
_entity_poly.pdbx_seq_one_letter_code
_entity_poly.pdbx_strand_id
1 'polypeptide(L)'
;MSKILPVIAVILLAACTDDSSSQSGEAQTGPVVSTEDFRVAAGSDWKGHLSYLDYSSGSMSRIPVEIEIEEPTGRTLVYSIKYPGETQYNAREKIKFSRDGRQLDGGLIVAREQNADGDLVLVTTFRGEDDDRPADIRMTYEIGSSEFSISKEVRFEDDSEYLLRNKYSLSR
;
A
#
# COMPACT_ATOMS: atom_id res chain seq x y z
N MET A 1 -75.95 42.89 -4.65
CA MET A 1 -74.78 42.66 -3.78
C MET A 1 -74.88 41.26 -3.19
N SER A 2 -73.71 40.63 -3.00
CA SER A 2 -73.42 39.33 -2.40
C SER A 2 -73.61 38.06 -3.26
N LYS A 3 -72.47 37.38 -3.48
CA LYS A 3 -72.27 36.12 -4.21
C LYS A 3 -72.13 34.98 -3.20
N ILE A 4 -72.58 33.78 -3.58
CA ILE A 4 -72.21 32.51 -2.92
C ILE A 4 -71.88 31.51 -4.04
N LEU A 5 -70.72 30.87 -3.97
CA LEU A 5 -70.39 29.64 -4.72
C LEU A 5 -69.77 28.62 -3.76
N PRO A 6 -70.05 27.31 -3.92
CA PRO A 6 -69.63 26.29 -2.96
C PRO A 6 -68.29 25.63 -3.30
N VAL A 7 -67.81 24.95 -2.26
CA VAL A 7 -66.58 24.19 -2.05
C VAL A 7 -66.37 23.07 -3.08
N ILE A 8 -65.13 22.90 -3.56
CA ILE A 8 -64.65 21.71 -4.28
C ILE A 8 -63.57 21.04 -3.45
N ALA A 9 -63.77 19.76 -3.15
CA ALA A 9 -62.84 18.86 -2.49
C ALA A 9 -61.82 18.30 -3.49
N VAL A 10 -60.54 18.29 -3.11
CA VAL A 10 -59.45 17.65 -3.85
C VAL A 10 -59.11 16.33 -3.15
N ILE A 11 -59.21 15.23 -3.88
CA ILE A 11 -58.80 13.89 -3.44
C ILE A 11 -57.42 13.60 -4.06
N LEU A 12 -56.48 13.21 -3.20
CA LEU A 12 -55.13 12.75 -3.52
C LEU A 12 -55.18 11.26 -3.91
N LEU A 13 -54.55 10.87 -5.03
CA LEU A 13 -54.14 9.49 -5.27
C LEU A 13 -52.69 9.46 -5.73
N ALA A 14 -51.86 8.76 -4.96
CA ALA A 14 -50.50 8.38 -5.31
C ALA A 14 -50.53 7.05 -6.07
N ALA A 15 -49.66 6.90 -7.08
CA ALA A 15 -49.29 5.62 -7.66
C ALA A 15 -47.80 5.63 -8.02
N CYS A 16 -47.13 4.57 -7.57
CA CYS A 16 -45.70 4.35 -7.54
C CYS A 16 -45.09 4.13 -8.93
N THR A 17 -43.88 4.64 -9.16
CA THR A 17 -43.02 4.23 -10.27
C THR A 17 -41.94 3.29 -9.73
N ASP A 18 -42.02 2.01 -10.10
CA ASP A 18 -40.94 1.04 -9.92
C ASP A 18 -39.86 1.31 -10.97
N ASP A 19 -38.80 2.02 -10.58
CA ASP A 19 -37.57 2.15 -11.37
C ASP A 19 -36.55 1.15 -10.82
N SER A 20 -36.59 -0.07 -11.33
CA SER A 20 -35.59 -1.10 -11.05
C SER A 20 -34.41 -0.95 -12.01
N SER A 21 -33.57 0.06 -11.78
CA SER A 21 -32.23 0.12 -12.36
C SER A 21 -31.27 -0.74 -11.51
N SER A 22 -31.15 -2.02 -11.85
CA SER A 22 -30.11 -2.89 -11.30
C SER A 22 -28.76 -2.55 -11.93
N GLN A 23 -28.00 -1.64 -11.30
CA GLN A 23 -26.56 -1.50 -11.49
C GLN A 23 -25.84 -2.07 -10.27
N SER A 24 -25.13 -3.18 -10.42
CA SER A 24 -24.04 -3.55 -9.50
C SER A 24 -23.12 -4.59 -10.17
N GLY A 25 -22.28 -4.08 -11.05
CA GLY A 25 -21.04 -4.73 -11.47
C GLY A 25 -19.94 -3.69 -11.32
N GLU A 26 -19.58 -3.34 -10.09
CA GLU A 26 -18.38 -2.54 -9.85
C GLU A 26 -17.18 -3.38 -10.32
N ALA A 27 -16.62 -3.00 -11.46
CA ALA A 27 -15.34 -3.52 -11.90
C ALA A 27 -14.32 -3.29 -10.78
N GLN A 28 -13.50 -4.30 -10.47
CA GLN A 28 -12.42 -4.16 -9.50
C GLN A 28 -11.41 -3.11 -10.01
N THR A 29 -11.59 -1.86 -9.58
CA THR A 29 -10.76 -0.72 -9.94
C THR A 29 -9.59 -0.61 -8.98
N GLY A 30 -8.37 -0.50 -9.51
CA GLY A 30 -7.15 -0.29 -8.74
C GLY A 30 -5.93 -0.35 -9.66
N PRO A 31 -4.79 0.25 -9.28
CA PRO A 31 -3.57 0.14 -10.05
C PRO A 31 -3.12 -1.31 -10.20
N VAL A 32 -2.44 -1.60 -11.31
CA VAL A 32 -1.86 -2.92 -11.60
C VAL A 32 -0.34 -2.75 -11.67
N VAL A 33 0.37 -3.70 -11.10
CA VAL A 33 1.83 -3.80 -11.14
C VAL A 33 2.24 -5.22 -11.53
N SER A 34 3.42 -5.33 -12.13
CA SER A 34 4.05 -6.59 -12.50
C SER A 34 5.48 -6.65 -11.98
N THR A 35 6.10 -7.83 -12.09
CA THR A 35 7.52 -8.01 -11.78
C THR A 35 8.43 -7.21 -12.71
N GLU A 36 7.98 -6.83 -13.91
CA GLU A 36 8.78 -6.04 -14.84
C GLU A 36 9.04 -4.62 -14.29
N ASP A 37 8.09 -4.06 -13.55
CA ASP A 37 8.24 -2.75 -12.88
C ASP A 37 9.41 -2.73 -11.89
N PHE A 38 9.82 -3.90 -11.36
CA PHE A 38 10.92 -4.04 -10.40
C PHE A 38 12.26 -4.43 -11.05
N ARG A 39 12.29 -4.74 -12.35
CA ARG A 39 13.52 -5.22 -13.01
C ARG A 39 14.64 -4.20 -12.95
N VAL A 40 14.30 -2.90 -13.01
CA VAL A 40 15.26 -1.81 -12.90
C VAL A 40 16.07 -1.85 -11.60
N ALA A 41 15.52 -2.42 -10.52
CA ALA A 41 16.17 -2.52 -9.22
C ALA A 41 17.07 -3.75 -9.06
N ALA A 42 17.06 -4.71 -9.99
CA ALA A 42 17.88 -5.92 -9.89
C ALA A 42 19.39 -5.59 -9.83
N GLY A 43 20.13 -6.30 -8.98
CA GLY A 43 21.58 -6.11 -8.76
C GLY A 43 22.01 -6.26 -7.30
N SER A 44 23.34 -6.28 -7.09
CA SER A 44 23.98 -6.58 -5.80
C SER A 44 24.60 -5.38 -5.09
N ASP A 45 24.59 -4.21 -5.72
CA ASP A 45 25.41 -3.07 -5.28
C ASP A 45 24.66 -2.10 -4.35
N TRP A 46 23.46 -2.47 -3.92
CA TRP A 46 22.65 -1.62 -3.06
C TRP A 46 23.21 -1.56 -1.64
N LYS A 47 23.49 -0.33 -1.19
CA LYS A 47 23.96 -0.05 0.15
C LYS A 47 23.14 1.06 0.77
N GLY A 48 22.95 0.99 2.07
CA GLY A 48 22.24 2.02 2.78
C GLY A 48 21.96 1.62 4.20
N HIS A 49 20.74 1.90 4.65
CA HIS A 49 20.39 1.73 6.05
C HIS A 49 18.96 1.20 6.23
N LEU A 50 18.78 0.43 7.29
CA LEU A 50 17.49 0.19 7.91
C LEU A 50 17.33 1.20 9.06
N SER A 51 16.33 2.06 8.96
CA SER A 51 15.84 2.86 10.08
C SER A 51 14.60 2.20 10.66
N TYR A 52 14.49 2.08 11.98
CA TYR A 52 13.35 1.44 12.62
C TYR A 52 13.03 2.06 13.97
N LEU A 53 11.75 2.09 14.31
CA LEU A 53 11.28 2.46 15.64
C LEU A 53 11.59 1.33 16.62
N ASP A 54 12.30 1.64 17.69
CA ASP A 54 12.44 0.75 18.84
C ASP A 54 11.35 1.07 19.86
N TYR A 55 10.38 0.16 20.02
CA TYR A 55 9.26 0.36 20.94
C TYR A 55 9.68 0.42 22.41
N SER A 56 10.82 -0.18 22.79
CA SER A 56 11.29 -0.13 24.17
C SER A 56 11.76 1.27 24.59
N SER A 57 12.33 2.01 23.63
CA SER A 57 12.84 3.36 23.84
C SER A 57 11.98 4.46 23.21
N GLY A 58 11.00 4.09 22.39
CA GLY A 58 10.18 5.02 21.59
C GLY A 58 10.98 5.82 20.56
N SER A 59 12.20 5.40 20.24
CA SER A 59 13.16 6.18 19.44
C SER A 59 13.55 5.48 18.14
N MET A 60 13.88 6.28 17.12
CA MET A 60 14.37 5.76 15.85
C MET A 60 15.83 5.32 15.97
N SER A 61 16.07 4.05 15.64
CA SER A 61 17.40 3.48 15.46
C SER A 61 17.73 3.37 13.98
N ARG A 62 19.03 3.29 13.65
CA ARG A 62 19.51 3.17 12.27
C ARG A 62 20.74 2.26 12.23
N ILE A 63 20.70 1.26 11.35
CA ILE A 63 21.80 0.32 11.15
C ILE A 63 22.15 0.19 9.65
N PRO A 64 23.41 -0.04 9.29
CA PRO A 64 23.81 -0.23 7.91
C PRO A 64 23.27 -1.55 7.35
N VAL A 65 22.94 -1.56 6.06
CA VAL A 65 22.52 -2.76 5.34
C VAL A 65 23.09 -2.76 3.93
N GLU A 66 23.30 -3.96 3.40
CA GLU A 66 23.51 -4.20 1.97
C GLU A 66 22.39 -5.10 1.48
N ILE A 67 21.81 -4.81 0.31
CA ILE A 67 20.74 -5.61 -0.27
C ILE A 67 21.13 -6.07 -1.67
N GLU A 68 20.82 -7.33 -1.96
CA GLU A 68 20.91 -7.89 -3.30
C GLU A 68 19.51 -8.22 -3.78
N ILE A 69 19.10 -7.62 -4.89
CA ILE A 69 17.80 -7.82 -5.52
C ILE A 69 18.00 -8.75 -6.71
N GLU A 70 17.39 -9.93 -6.67
CA GLU A 70 17.48 -10.90 -7.76
C GLU A 70 16.62 -10.48 -8.94
N GLU A 71 16.98 -10.97 -10.14
CA GLU A 71 16.11 -10.85 -11.31
C GLU A 71 14.71 -11.38 -10.99
N PRO A 72 13.65 -10.56 -11.14
CA PRO A 72 12.29 -10.99 -10.85
C PRO A 72 11.89 -12.21 -11.70
N THR A 73 11.28 -13.22 -11.08
CA THR A 73 10.84 -14.45 -11.77
C THR A 73 9.36 -14.71 -11.57
N GLY A 74 8.62 -14.83 -12.68
CA GLY A 74 7.18 -15.02 -12.67
C GLY A 74 6.47 -13.90 -11.90
N ARG A 75 5.88 -14.24 -10.75
CA ARG A 75 5.17 -13.32 -9.85
C ARG A 75 5.89 -13.12 -8.50
N THR A 76 7.21 -13.25 -8.50
CA THR A 76 8.01 -13.14 -7.28
C THR A 76 9.24 -12.27 -7.52
N LEU A 77 9.49 -11.33 -6.62
CA LEU A 77 10.78 -10.70 -6.43
C LEU A 77 11.44 -11.33 -5.21
N VAL A 78 12.73 -11.65 -5.29
CA VAL A 78 13.52 -12.16 -4.16
C VAL A 78 14.62 -11.16 -3.87
N TYR A 79 14.86 -10.86 -2.60
CA TYR A 79 15.97 -10.02 -2.20
C TYR A 79 16.62 -10.55 -0.92
N SER A 80 17.93 -10.37 -0.81
CA SER A 80 18.72 -10.79 0.34
C SER A 80 19.23 -9.57 1.08
N ILE A 81 19.12 -9.59 2.41
CA ILE A 81 19.53 -8.49 3.29
C ILE A 81 20.74 -8.96 4.08
N LYS A 82 21.81 -8.17 4.04
CA LYS A 82 23.02 -8.36 4.83
C LYS A 82 23.14 -7.24 5.85
N TYR A 83 23.42 -7.62 7.10
CA TYR A 83 23.71 -6.71 8.20
C TYR A 83 25.22 -6.81 8.52
N PRO A 84 26.05 -5.86 8.03
CA PRO A 84 27.49 -5.92 8.26
C PRO A 84 27.83 -5.96 9.75
N GLY A 85 28.60 -6.96 10.17
CA GLY A 85 28.96 -7.17 11.58
C GLY A 85 27.94 -7.97 12.39
N GLU A 86 26.73 -8.20 11.87
CA GLU A 86 25.65 -8.92 12.55
C GLU A 86 25.07 -10.04 11.66
N THR A 87 25.95 -10.87 11.12
CA THR A 87 25.60 -11.85 10.07
C THR A 87 24.55 -12.88 10.49
N GLN A 88 24.34 -13.10 11.79
CA GLN A 88 23.26 -13.97 12.29
C GLN A 88 21.86 -13.46 11.96
N TYR A 89 21.70 -12.17 11.64
CA TYR A 89 20.41 -11.56 11.28
C TYR A 89 20.21 -11.43 9.78
N ASN A 90 21.17 -11.87 8.96
CA ASN A 90 21.01 -11.86 7.50
C ASN A 90 19.74 -12.60 7.10
N ALA A 91 19.02 -12.04 6.14
CA ALA A 91 17.70 -12.51 5.75
C ALA A 91 17.58 -12.67 4.23
N ARG A 92 16.61 -13.48 3.81
CA ARG A 92 16.24 -13.65 2.41
C ARG A 92 14.72 -13.58 2.31
N GLU A 93 14.25 -12.52 1.70
CA GLU A 93 12.85 -12.13 1.64
C GLU A 93 12.28 -12.27 0.24
N LYS A 94 10.94 -12.22 0.15
CA LYS A 94 10.22 -12.32 -1.12
C LYS A 94 9.05 -11.36 -1.14
N ILE A 95 8.84 -10.69 -2.27
CA ILE A 95 7.61 -9.97 -2.59
C ILE A 95 6.81 -10.78 -3.61
N LYS A 96 5.57 -11.13 -3.27
CA LYS A 96 4.65 -11.90 -4.12
C LYS A 96 3.63 -11.00 -4.78
N PHE A 97 3.51 -11.13 -6.09
CA PHE A 97 2.53 -10.42 -6.89
C PHE A 97 1.29 -11.30 -7.05
N SER A 98 0.11 -10.73 -6.83
CA SER A 98 -1.17 -11.38 -7.16
C SER A 98 -1.28 -11.69 -8.65
N ARG A 99 -2.20 -12.60 -9.03
CA ARG A 99 -2.36 -13.01 -10.44
C ARG A 99 -2.86 -11.88 -11.33
N ASP A 100 -3.68 -10.99 -10.78
CA ASP A 100 -4.22 -9.82 -11.44
C ASP A 100 -3.37 -8.56 -11.25
N GLY A 101 -2.25 -8.68 -10.52
CA GLY A 101 -1.27 -7.61 -10.30
C GLY A 101 -1.78 -6.47 -9.41
N ARG A 102 -2.89 -6.66 -8.67
CA ARG A 102 -3.48 -5.61 -7.81
C ARG A 102 -3.02 -5.65 -6.35
N GLN A 103 -2.20 -6.63 -6.02
CA GLN A 103 -1.68 -6.84 -4.67
C GLN A 103 -0.20 -7.23 -4.68
N LEU A 104 0.53 -6.74 -3.68
CA LEU A 104 1.88 -7.17 -3.29
C LEU A 104 1.83 -7.72 -1.87
N ASP A 105 2.30 -8.95 -1.67
CA ASP A 105 2.27 -9.67 -0.38
C ASP A 105 0.89 -9.70 0.30
N GLY A 106 -0.18 -9.69 -0.50
CA GLY A 106 -1.57 -9.64 -0.02
C GLY A 106 -2.09 -8.24 0.30
N GLY A 107 -1.22 -7.22 0.26
CA GLY A 107 -1.60 -5.81 0.37
C GLY A 107 -2.19 -5.28 -0.92
N LEU A 108 -3.37 -4.65 -0.84
CA LEU A 108 -4.01 -4.00 -1.98
C LEU A 108 -3.18 -2.79 -2.41
N ILE A 109 -2.88 -2.68 -3.70
CA ILE A 109 -2.23 -1.50 -4.27
C ILE A 109 -3.28 -0.39 -4.36
N VAL A 110 -3.01 0.71 -3.66
CA VAL A 110 -3.90 1.87 -3.58
C VAL A 110 -3.35 3.08 -4.34
N ALA A 111 -2.04 3.11 -4.63
CA ALA A 111 -1.42 4.14 -5.46
C ALA A 111 -0.29 3.58 -6.32
N ARG A 112 -0.14 4.16 -7.50
CA ARG A 112 0.95 3.93 -8.45
C ARG A 112 1.28 5.25 -9.14
N GLU A 113 2.44 5.81 -8.84
CA GLU A 113 2.86 7.14 -9.28
C GLU A 113 4.33 7.12 -9.72
N GLN A 114 4.79 8.21 -10.34
CA GLN A 114 6.22 8.46 -10.55
C GLN A 114 6.63 9.69 -9.76
N ASN A 115 7.77 9.61 -9.08
CA ASN A 115 8.36 10.78 -8.41
C ASN A 115 9.02 11.73 -9.46
N ALA A 116 9.60 12.83 -9.01
CA ALA A 116 10.24 13.81 -9.88
C ALA A 116 11.48 13.27 -10.62
N ASP A 117 12.12 12.24 -10.06
CA ASP A 117 13.30 11.57 -10.61
C ASP A 117 12.94 10.46 -11.60
N GLY A 118 11.63 10.18 -11.75
CA GLY A 118 11.10 9.14 -12.64
C GLY A 118 11.01 7.76 -12.01
N ASP A 119 11.32 7.62 -10.71
CA ASP A 119 11.20 6.36 -9.99
C ASP A 119 9.74 6.02 -9.76
N LEU A 120 9.45 4.72 -9.81
CA LEU A 120 8.12 4.21 -9.53
C LEU A 120 7.85 4.24 -8.03
N VAL A 121 6.74 4.86 -7.63
CA VAL A 121 6.23 4.86 -6.26
C VAL A 121 4.96 4.04 -6.19
N LEU A 122 4.94 3.02 -5.32
CA LEU A 122 3.79 2.16 -5.08
C LEU A 122 3.39 2.25 -3.61
N VAL A 123 2.09 2.38 -3.35
CA VAL A 123 1.55 2.30 -1.99
C VAL A 123 0.61 1.12 -1.91
N THR A 124 0.81 0.25 -0.91
CA THR A 124 -0.10 -0.83 -0.59
C THR A 124 -0.64 -0.71 0.83
N THR A 125 -1.84 -1.24 1.06
CA THR A 125 -2.46 -1.26 2.39
C THR A 125 -3.06 -2.63 2.68
N PHE A 126 -2.94 -3.06 3.94
CA PHE A 126 -3.62 -4.25 4.47
C PHE A 126 -3.79 -4.16 5.98
N ARG A 127 -4.71 -4.96 6.51
CA ARG A 127 -4.81 -5.22 7.96
C ARG A 127 -3.83 -6.31 8.36
N GLY A 128 -3.16 -6.11 9.48
CA GLY A 128 -2.25 -7.07 10.06
C GLY A 128 -2.00 -6.78 11.53
N GLU A 129 -0.79 -7.11 11.97
CA GLU A 129 -0.34 -6.94 13.34
C GLU A 129 1.05 -6.30 13.34
N ASP A 130 1.32 -5.45 14.31
CA ASP A 130 2.64 -4.94 14.65
C ASP A 130 2.69 -4.77 16.18
N ASP A 131 3.84 -5.01 16.82
CA ASP A 131 3.95 -4.91 18.29
C ASP A 131 2.88 -5.71 19.06
N ASP A 132 2.54 -6.90 18.56
CA ASP A 132 1.48 -7.77 19.09
C ASP A 132 0.09 -7.09 19.17
N ARG A 133 -0.14 -6.06 18.34
CA ARG A 133 -1.38 -5.26 18.28
C ARG A 133 -1.95 -5.22 16.86
N PRO A 134 -3.28 -5.32 16.70
CA PRO A 134 -3.93 -5.12 15.41
C PRO A 134 -3.61 -3.73 14.83
N ALA A 135 -3.29 -3.69 13.54
CA ALA A 135 -2.95 -2.45 12.86
C ALA A 135 -3.35 -2.43 11.38
N ASP A 136 -3.61 -1.22 10.89
CA ASP A 136 -3.56 -0.93 9.46
C ASP A 136 -2.10 -0.70 9.07
N ILE A 137 -1.61 -1.49 8.13
CA ILE A 137 -0.25 -1.41 7.63
C ILE A 137 -0.27 -0.77 6.25
N ARG A 138 0.60 0.20 6.04
CA ARG A 138 0.89 0.81 4.75
C ARG A 138 2.33 0.53 4.37
N MET A 139 2.53 -0.04 3.18
CA MET A 139 3.85 -0.21 2.61
C MET A 139 4.02 0.75 1.45
N THR A 140 5.13 1.48 1.45
CA THR A 140 5.53 2.34 0.33
C THR A 140 6.82 1.81 -0.28
N TYR A 141 6.79 1.55 -1.58
CA TYR A 141 7.94 1.12 -2.36
C TYR A 141 8.35 2.25 -3.30
N GLU A 142 9.63 2.60 -3.29
CA GLU A 142 10.23 3.51 -4.27
C GLU A 142 11.28 2.72 -5.04
N ILE A 143 11.12 2.67 -6.36
CA ILE A 143 11.80 1.72 -7.23
C ILE A 143 12.42 2.51 -8.39
N GLY A 144 13.71 2.77 -8.25
CA GLY A 144 14.52 3.49 -9.22
C GLY A 144 15.73 2.70 -9.69
N SER A 145 16.46 3.26 -10.65
CA SER A 145 17.74 2.70 -11.10
C SER A 145 18.91 3.01 -10.16
N SER A 146 18.80 4.05 -9.34
CA SER A 146 19.84 4.50 -8.41
C SER A 146 19.37 4.57 -6.96
N GLU A 147 18.05 4.58 -6.73
CA GLU A 147 17.43 4.62 -5.40
C GLU A 147 16.44 3.46 -5.26
N PHE A 148 16.41 2.85 -4.08
CA PHE A 148 15.42 1.83 -3.73
C PHE A 148 15.03 1.98 -2.26
N SER A 149 13.73 2.02 -1.98
CA SER A 149 13.23 2.09 -0.61
C SER A 149 12.00 1.22 -0.38
N ILE A 150 11.92 0.66 0.84
CA ILE A 150 10.73 -0.03 1.35
C ILE A 150 10.43 0.57 2.71
N SER A 151 9.29 1.24 2.84
CA SER A 151 8.84 1.86 4.08
C SER A 151 7.61 1.15 4.60
N LYS A 152 7.60 0.81 5.89
CA LYS A 152 6.43 0.32 6.63
C LYS A 152 5.94 1.41 7.56
N GLU A 153 4.69 1.82 7.36
CA GLU A 153 3.95 2.66 8.28
C GLU A 153 2.82 1.84 8.93
N VAL A 154 2.54 2.13 10.19
CA VAL A 154 1.58 1.39 11.02
C VAL A 154 0.63 2.39 11.65
N ARG A 155 -0.66 2.07 11.66
CA ARG A 155 -1.65 2.77 12.48
C ARG A 155 -2.42 1.75 13.30
N PHE A 156 -2.29 1.81 14.61
CA PHE A 156 -3.04 0.95 15.53
C PHE A 156 -4.50 1.41 15.62
N GLU A 157 -5.41 0.53 16.03
CA GLU A 157 -6.86 0.82 16.06
C GLU A 157 -7.23 2.03 16.94
N ASP A 158 -6.47 2.27 18.00
CA ASP A 158 -6.69 3.38 18.93
C ASP A 158 -5.98 4.68 18.50
N ASP A 159 -5.20 4.65 17.41
CA ASP A 159 -4.42 5.78 16.92
C ASP A 159 -5.08 6.42 15.69
N SER A 160 -4.94 7.75 15.57
CA SER A 160 -5.48 8.49 14.43
C SER A 160 -4.47 8.65 13.28
N GLU A 161 -3.19 8.52 13.56
CA GLU A 161 -2.09 8.79 12.63
C GLU A 161 -1.24 7.55 12.37
N TYR A 162 -0.63 7.51 11.19
CA TYR A 162 0.39 6.51 10.86
C TYR A 162 1.72 6.90 11.48
N LEU A 163 2.42 5.92 12.07
CA LEU A 163 3.80 6.04 12.49
C LEU A 163 4.72 5.25 11.56
N LEU A 164 5.93 5.76 11.34
CA LEU A 164 6.96 5.05 10.58
C LEU A 164 7.55 3.92 11.45
N ARG A 165 7.24 2.66 11.12
CA ARG A 165 7.76 1.50 11.84
C ARG A 165 9.17 1.17 11.43
N ASN A 166 9.42 1.13 10.12
CA ASN A 166 10.75 0.97 9.57
C ASN A 166 10.84 1.46 8.12
N LYS A 167 12.07 1.73 7.66
CA LYS A 167 12.40 2.06 6.28
C LYS A 167 13.77 1.52 5.91
N TYR A 168 13.83 0.74 4.83
CA TYR A 168 15.06 0.53 4.08
C TYR A 168 15.24 1.70 3.11
N SER A 169 16.40 2.36 3.13
CA SER A 169 16.79 3.40 2.17
C SER A 169 18.14 3.03 1.58
N LEU A 170 18.19 2.81 0.26
CA LEU A 170 19.35 2.27 -0.44
C LEU A 170 19.67 3.10 -1.67
N SER A 171 20.96 3.22 -1.96
CA SER A 171 21.49 3.81 -3.19
C SER A 171 22.53 2.90 -3.82
N ARG A 172 22.79 3.04 -5.13
CA ARG A 172 23.90 2.39 -5.84
C ARG A 172 24.54 3.32 -6.87
#